data_AF-A0A3D1PBZ5-F1
#
_entry.id   AF-A0A3D1PBZ5-F1
#
_cell.length_a   1.000
_cell.length_b   1.000
_cell.length_c   1.000
_cell.angle_alpha   90.00
_cell.angle_beta   90.00
_cell.angle_gamma   90.00
#
_symmetry.space_group_name_H-M   'P 1'
#
loop_
_entity.id
_entity.type
_entity.pdbx_description
1 polymer ?
#
loop_
_entity_poly.entity_id
_entity_poly.type
_entity_poly.pdbx_seq_one_letter_code
_entity_poly.pdbx_strand_id
1 'polypeptide(L)' 'MNDSTVPPPPQAPDGWRSEMLMMQPNGEQLMEITKLIEQGNLKTIVAQVFPFSETAPALELNKTGHTHGLIAIQVIERNL' A
#
# COMPACT_ATOMS: atom_id res chain seq x y z
N MET A 1 10.28 5.99 13.86
CA MET A 1 10.17 5.07 15.00
C MET A 1 10.66 3.71 14.54
N ASN A 2 11.76 3.21 15.09
CA ASN A 2 12.23 1.84 14.89
C ASN A 2 11.61 1.02 16.03
N ASP A 3 10.42 0.48 15.80
CA ASP A 3 9.69 -0.25 16.83
C ASP A 3 10.34 -1.63 17.02
N SER A 4 10.96 -1.84 18.18
CA SER A 4 11.62 -3.10 18.57
C SER A 4 10.65 -4.28 18.73
N THR A 5 9.36 -4.12 18.45
CA THR A 5 8.34 -5.18 18.54
C THR A 5 8.10 -5.96 17.25
N VAL A 6 8.71 -5.57 16.11
CA VAL A 6 8.58 -6.35 14.87
C VAL A 6 9.34 -7.68 15.05
N PRO A 7 8.66 -8.84 15.03
CA PRO A 7 9.32 -10.12 15.20
C PRO A 7 10.29 -10.37 14.04
N PRO A 8 11.42 -11.06 14.27
CA PRO A 8 12.32 -11.45 13.20
C PRO A 8 11.55 -12.26 12.14
N PRO A 9 11.92 -12.15 10.85
CA PRO A 9 11.28 -12.92 9.82
C PRO A 9 11.36 -14.42 10.17
N PRO A 10 10.34 -15.23 9.85
CA PRO A 10 10.43 -16.67 10.02
C PRO A 10 11.68 -17.20 9.31
N GLN A 11 12.38 -18.14 9.96
CA GLN A 11 13.55 -18.78 9.37
C GLN A 11 13.13 -19.50 8.10
N ALA A 12 13.79 -19.15 7.00
CA ALA A 12 13.56 -19.83 5.73
C ALA A 12 14.02 -21.30 5.86
N PRO A 13 13.37 -22.23 5.16
CA PRO A 13 13.83 -23.62 5.06
C PRO A 13 15.28 -23.70 4.56
N ASP A 14 15.96 -24.79 4.86
CA ASP A 14 17.33 -25.01 4.40
C ASP A 14 17.42 -24.87 2.87
N GLY A 15 18.37 -24.03 2.41
CA GLY A 15 18.57 -23.71 0.99
C GLY A 15 17.80 -22.48 0.48
N TRP A 16 16.97 -21.84 1.31
CA TRP A 16 16.20 -20.64 0.95
C TRP A 16 16.75 -19.40 1.65
N ARG A 17 16.65 -18.23 1.00
CA ARG A 17 17.02 -16.93 1.58
C ARG A 17 15.76 -16.11 1.83
N SER A 18 15.60 -15.59 3.04
CA SER A 18 14.61 -14.57 3.38
C SER A 18 15.32 -13.32 3.87
N GLU A 19 14.79 -12.15 3.50
CA GLU A 19 15.24 -10.85 4.00
C GLU A 19 14.03 -10.06 4.48
N MET A 20 14.17 -9.42 5.64
CA MET A 20 13.16 -8.50 6.15
C MET A 20 13.43 -7.12 5.56
N LEU A 21 12.49 -6.60 4.77
CA LEU A 21 12.60 -5.26 4.20
C LEU A 21 11.93 -4.26 5.13
N MET A 22 12.73 -3.48 5.85
CA MET A 22 12.23 -2.33 6.62
C MET A 22 12.28 -1.07 5.77
N MET A 23 11.11 -0.48 5.52
CA MET A 23 11.00 0.76 4.76
C MET A 23 10.92 1.97 5.69
N GLN A 24 11.56 3.06 5.28
CA GLN A 24 11.41 4.37 5.90
C GLN A 24 10.71 5.32 4.93
N PRO A 25 9.77 6.16 5.38
CA PRO A 25 9.21 7.21 4.54
C PRO A 25 10.32 8.15 4.06
N ASN A 26 10.42 8.37 2.75
CA ASN A 26 11.39 9.28 2.15
C ASN A 26 10.68 10.23 1.19
N GLY A 27 10.64 11.52 1.54
CA GLY A 27 9.98 12.56 0.74
C GLY A 27 10.59 12.73 -0.66
N GLU A 28 11.91 12.61 -0.81
CA GLU A 28 12.58 12.75 -2.10
C GLU A 28 12.20 11.63 -3.07
N GLN A 29 12.11 10.40 -2.57
CA GLN A 29 11.66 9.25 -3.35
C GLN A 29 10.20 9.38 -3.75
N LEU A 30 9.34 9.89 -2.84
CA LEU A 30 7.93 10.15 -3.16
C LEU A 30 7.79 11.21 -4.27
N MET A 31 8.62 12.26 -4.26
CA MET A 31 8.61 13.25 -5.35
C MET A 31 9.01 12.65 -6.70
N GLU A 32 9.97 11.72 -6.72
CA GLU A 32 10.36 11.06 -7.97
C GLU A 32 9.22 10.18 -8.51
N ILE A 33 8.51 9.47 -7.63
CA ILE A 33 7.29 8.73 -7.99
C ILE A 33 6.23 9.70 -8.57
N THR A 34 6.04 10.88 -7.98
CA THR A 34 5.12 11.90 -8.50
C THR A 34 5.47 12.30 -9.93
N LYS A 35 6.75 12.58 -10.24
CA LYS A 35 7.18 12.93 -11.60
C LYS A 35 6.85 11.83 -12.61
N LEU A 36 7.06 10.56 -12.24
CA LEU A 36 6.75 9.43 -13.11
C LEU A 36 5.25 9.32 -13.40
N ILE A 37 4.40 9.65 -12.43
CA ILE A 37 2.95 9.72 -12.60
C ILE A 37 2.57 10.87 -13.54
N GLU A 38 3.10 12.07 -13.30
CA GLU A 38 2.83 13.27 -14.10
C GLU A 38 3.27 13.12 -15.57
N GLN A 39 4.38 12.43 -15.80
CA GLN A 39 4.87 12.09 -17.14
C GLN A 39 4.04 11.01 -17.85
N GLY A 40 3.09 10.37 -17.14
CA GLY A 40 2.29 9.26 -17.66
C GLY A 40 3.04 7.93 -17.75
N ASN A 41 4.28 7.86 -17.24
CA ASN A 41 5.12 6.66 -17.22
C ASN A 41 4.69 5.67 -16.13
N LEU A 42 3.97 6.13 -15.11
CA LEU A 42 3.40 5.31 -14.05
C LEU A 42 1.90 5.61 -13.90
N LYS A 43 1.07 4.56 -13.87
CA LYS A 43 -0.38 4.68 -13.69
C LYS A 43 -0.83 3.95 -12.43
N THR A 44 -1.58 4.64 -11.58
CA THR A 44 -2.22 4.05 -10.42
C THR A 44 -3.47 3.27 -10.85
N ILE A 45 -3.55 1.99 -10.50
CA ILE A 45 -4.73 1.17 -10.73
C ILE A 45 -5.59 1.20 -9.47
N VAL A 46 -6.72 1.90 -9.53
CA VAL A 46 -7.72 1.90 -8.45
C VAL A 46 -8.69 0.77 -8.72
N ALA A 47 -8.72 -0.22 -7.86
CA ALA A 47 -9.60 -1.38 -7.96
C ALA A 47 -11.04 -1.01 -7.63
N GLN A 48 -11.22 -0.29 -6.51
CA GLN A 48 -12.53 0.10 -6.02
C GLN A 48 -12.43 1.36 -5.15
N VAL A 49 -13.48 2.17 -5.18
CA VAL A 49 -13.65 3.33 -4.29
C VAL A 49 -14.86 3.06 -3.41
N PHE A 50 -14.70 3.17 -2.09
CA PHE A 50 -15.77 3.07 -1.11
C PHE A 50 -16.06 4.44 -0.50
N PRO A 51 -17.32 4.78 -0.18
CA PRO A 51 -17.61 5.91 0.69
C PRO A 51 -17.04 5.64 2.09
N PHE A 52 -16.77 6.70 2.86
CA PHE A 52 -16.25 6.58 4.22
C PHE A 52 -17.10 5.69 5.14
N SER A 53 -18.42 5.70 4.97
CA SER A 53 -19.37 4.85 5.70
C SER A 53 -19.12 3.35 5.51
N GLU A 54 -18.42 2.96 4.44
CA GLU A 54 -18.13 1.56 4.09
C GLU A 54 -16.66 1.18 4.32
N THR A 55 -15.94 1.92 5.17
CA THR A 55 -14.53 1.61 5.49
C THR A 55 -14.35 0.20 6.06
N ALA A 56 -15.28 -0.28 6.90
CA ALA A 56 -15.19 -1.63 7.48
C ALA A 56 -15.29 -2.73 6.40
N PRO A 57 -16.33 -2.76 5.53
CA PRO A 57 -16.36 -3.65 4.37
C PRO A 57 -15.12 -3.57 3.47
N ALA A 58 -14.61 -2.37 3.21
CA ALA A 58 -13.42 -2.16 2.39
C ALA A 58 -12.16 -2.80 3.01
N LEU A 59 -12.02 -2.71 4.34
CA LEU A 59 -10.93 -3.35 5.08
C LEU A 59 -11.03 -4.87 5.06
N GLU A 60 -12.23 -5.43 5.20
CA GLU A 60 -12.43 -6.88 5.08
C GLU A 60 -12.07 -7.38 3.68
N LEU A 61 -12.43 -6.64 2.63
CA LEU A 61 -12.00 -6.95 1.26
C LEU A 61 -10.47 -6.90 1.12
N ASN A 62 -9.80 -5.89 1.69
CA ASN A 62 -8.34 -5.76 1.65
C ASN A 62 -7.62 -6.98 2.25
N LYS A 63 -8.12 -7.47 3.39
CA LYS A 63 -7.55 -8.63 4.10
C LYS A 63 -7.58 -9.92 3.29
N THR A 64 -8.46 -10.05 2.29
CA THR A 64 -8.52 -11.24 1.44
C THR A 64 -7.30 -11.38 0.52
N GLY A 65 -6.53 -10.31 0.29
CA GLY A 65 -5.34 -10.32 -0.56
C GLY A 65 -5.57 -10.51 -2.06
N HIS A 66 -6.83 -10.65 -2.52
CA HIS A 66 -7.16 -10.93 -3.92
C HIS A 66 -7.53 -9.69 -4.75
N THR A 67 -7.52 -8.51 -4.14
CA THR A 67 -7.87 -7.27 -4.87
C THR A 67 -6.67 -6.78 -5.68
N HIS A 68 -6.81 -6.74 -7.01
CA HIS A 68 -5.77 -6.21 -7.90
C HIS A 68 -5.86 -4.68 -7.99
N GLY A 69 -4.95 -3.98 -7.32
CA GLY A 69 -4.87 -2.52 -7.29
C GLY A 69 -5.21 -1.93 -5.92
N LEU A 70 -5.39 -0.61 -5.87
CA LEU A 70 -5.69 0.16 -4.67
C LEU A 70 -7.19 0.10 -4.35
N ILE A 71 -7.53 -0.11 -3.07
CA ILE A 71 -8.86 0.23 -2.53
C ILE A 71 -8.78 1.66 -1.97
N ALA A 72 -9.59 2.57 -2.49
CA ALA A 72 -9.63 3.96 -2.06
C ALA A 72 -10.87 4.22 -1.19
N ILE A 73 -10.72 5.04 -0.14
CA ILE A 73 -11.82 5.51 0.70
C ILE A 73 -12.06 6.99 0.42
N GLN A 74 -13.28 7.32 0.01
CA GLN A 74 -13.71 8.69 -0.24
C GLN A 74 -14.26 9.30 1.05
N VAL A 75 -13.50 10.25 1.64
CA VAL A 75 -13.82 10.87 2.94
C VAL A 75 -14.74 12.09 2.80
N ILE A 76 -14.69 12.76 1.65
CA ILE A 76 -15.55 13.90 1.30
C ILE A 76 -16.04 13.71 -0.13
N GLU A 77 -17.28 14.10 -0.48
CA GLU A 77 -17.67 14.12 -1.89
C GLU A 77 -16.79 15.11 -2.64
N ARG A 78 -16.21 14.66 -3.75
CA ARG A 78 -15.46 15.53 -4.64
C ARG A 78 -16.43 16.03 -5.70
N ASN A 79 -17.04 17.21 -5.47
CA ASN A 79 -17.69 17.93 -6.54
C ASN A 79 -16.60 18.45 -7.47
N LEU A 80 -16.52 17.90 -8.68
CA LEU A 80 -15.66 18.39 -9.75
C LEU A 80 -16.34 19.55 -10.49
#